data_AF-A0A5E5QD53-F1
#
_entry.id   AF-A0A5E5QD53-F1
#
_cell.length_a   1.000
_cell.length_b   1.000
_cell.length_c   1.000
_cell.angle_alpha   90.00
_cell.angle_beta   90.00
_cell.angle_gamma   90.00
#
_symmetry.space_group_name_H-M   'P 1'
#
loop_
_entity.id
_entity.type
_entity.pdbx_description
1 polymer ?
#
loop_
_entity_poly.entity_id
_entity_poly.type
_entity_poly.pdbx_seq_one_letter_code
_entity_poly.pdbx_strand_id
1 'polypeptide(L)'
;MKKIIIYVLCIFTISCASIPNFDKVRGNSGQNIAIAGMSFIPSGDIVWDIVKQHTYQAILFNKNKDETLITVIETFNLSEEINKENFLSFIKDREKKAPKTGRYERITEFINSYNHKGATCVKHIASSKDYGAKRDGQYTIFEVYGVYCIHPNNNNIGLFIQLSRKAPFDQKNQLFKQLGQDLLDSIVFKSYKI
;
A
#
# COMPACT_ATOMS: atom_id res chain seq x y z
N MET A 1 -43.76 -54.14 -4.18
CA MET A 1 -42.83 -53.82 -3.06
C MET A 1 -41.40 -54.09 -3.51
N LYS A 2 -40.53 -53.07 -3.36
CA LYS A 2 -39.05 -53.08 -3.43
C LYS A 2 -38.40 -53.30 -4.82
N LYS A 3 -37.34 -52.61 -5.23
CA LYS A 3 -36.62 -51.40 -4.81
C LYS A 3 -35.74 -51.05 -6.04
N ILE A 4 -35.96 -49.91 -6.70
CA ILE A 4 -35.08 -49.41 -7.76
C ILE A 4 -33.91 -48.71 -7.06
N ILE A 5 -32.73 -49.33 -7.09
CA ILE A 5 -31.49 -48.73 -6.56
C ILE A 5 -30.92 -47.85 -7.67
N ILE A 6 -31.19 -46.54 -7.59
CA ILE A 6 -30.56 -45.53 -8.42
C ILE A 6 -29.16 -45.29 -7.86
N TYR A 7 -28.15 -45.75 -8.58
CA TYR A 7 -26.75 -45.35 -8.35
C TYR A 7 -26.60 -43.88 -8.76
N VAL A 8 -26.72 -42.99 -7.78
CA VAL A 8 -26.38 -41.57 -7.95
C VAL A 8 -24.85 -41.47 -8.00
N LEU A 9 -24.34 -41.19 -9.20
CA LEU A 9 -22.95 -40.90 -9.48
C LEU A 9 -22.56 -39.59 -8.77
N CYS A 10 -21.93 -39.69 -7.59
CA CYS A 10 -21.31 -38.56 -6.90
C CYS A 10 -20.14 -38.03 -7.73
N ILE A 11 -20.40 -37.06 -8.61
CA ILE A 11 -19.36 -36.24 -9.23
C ILE A 11 -18.81 -35.33 -8.12
N PHE A 12 -17.74 -35.76 -7.48
CA PHE A 12 -16.92 -34.92 -6.61
C PHE A 12 -16.24 -33.87 -7.49
N THR A 13 -16.87 -32.71 -7.66
CA THR A 13 -16.21 -31.51 -8.17
C THR A 13 -15.29 -30.98 -7.06
N ILE A 14 -14.11 -31.57 -6.96
CA ILE A 14 -13.00 -31.02 -6.18
C ILE A 14 -12.56 -29.76 -6.93
N SER A 15 -13.24 -28.64 -6.66
CA SER A 15 -12.81 -27.33 -7.11
C SER A 15 -11.53 -27.00 -6.34
N CYS A 16 -10.40 -27.39 -6.91
CA CYS A 16 -9.09 -26.94 -6.48
C CYS A 16 -9.01 -25.47 -6.87
N ALA A 17 -9.36 -24.57 -5.93
CA ALA A 17 -9.05 -23.16 -6.08
C ALA A 17 -7.52 -23.04 -6.16
N SER A 18 -6.98 -22.88 -7.37
CA SER A 18 -5.56 -22.64 -7.57
C SER A 18 -5.19 -21.35 -6.86
N ILE A 19 -4.25 -21.43 -5.92
CA ILE A 19 -3.69 -20.25 -5.25
C ILE A 19 -3.11 -19.35 -6.36
N PRO A 20 -3.46 -18.05 -6.40
CA PRO A 20 -2.92 -17.14 -7.41
C PRO A 20 -1.39 -17.12 -7.32
N ASN A 21 -0.74 -17.38 -8.44
CA ASN A 21 0.72 -17.34 -8.55
C ASN A 21 1.15 -15.92 -8.93
N PHE A 22 1.49 -15.11 -7.93
CA PHE A 22 2.03 -13.77 -8.16
C PHE A 22 3.53 -13.82 -8.47
N ASP A 23 3.99 -12.91 -9.32
CA ASP A 23 5.41 -12.66 -9.49
C ASP A 23 6.02 -12.20 -8.17
N LYS A 24 7.30 -12.53 -7.95
CA LYS A 24 7.99 -12.24 -6.69
C LYS A 24 9.21 -11.36 -6.91
N VAL A 25 9.45 -10.48 -5.95
CA VAL A 25 10.61 -9.59 -5.92
C VAL A 25 11.18 -9.56 -4.51
N ARG A 26 12.50 -9.71 -4.37
CA ARG A 26 13.17 -9.58 -3.08
C ARG A 26 13.52 -8.11 -2.87
N GLY A 27 13.07 -7.52 -1.76
CA GLY A 27 13.46 -6.17 -1.38
C GLY A 27 14.96 -6.08 -1.13
N ASN A 28 15.52 -4.87 -1.28
CA ASN A 28 16.97 -4.60 -1.19
C ASN A 28 17.87 -5.44 -2.12
N SER A 29 17.32 -6.21 -3.07
CA SER A 29 18.09 -7.01 -4.03
C SER A 29 18.71 -6.20 -5.17
N GLY A 30 18.39 -4.90 -5.26
CA GLY A 30 18.70 -4.05 -6.40
C GLY A 30 17.70 -4.17 -7.57
N GLN A 31 16.73 -5.08 -7.49
CA GLN A 31 15.65 -5.18 -8.48
C GLN A 31 14.72 -3.96 -8.36
N ASN A 32 14.61 -3.22 -9.45
CA ASN A 32 13.85 -1.98 -9.52
C ASN A 32 12.49 -2.23 -10.20
N ILE A 33 11.43 -1.70 -9.60
CA ILE A 33 10.07 -1.68 -10.16
C ILE A 33 9.80 -0.29 -10.70
N ALA A 34 9.47 -0.21 -11.98
CA ALA A 34 9.17 1.05 -12.66
C ALA A 34 7.67 1.20 -12.91
N ILE A 35 7.19 2.43 -12.72
CA ILE A 35 5.91 2.94 -13.22
C ILE A 35 6.15 4.30 -13.91
N ALA A 36 5.13 4.89 -14.53
CA ALA A 36 5.23 6.20 -15.16
C ALA A 36 5.68 7.26 -14.13
N GLY A 37 6.72 8.01 -14.46
CA GLY A 37 7.24 9.09 -13.61
C GLY A 37 8.16 8.64 -12.46
N MET A 38 8.28 7.35 -12.14
CA MET A 38 9.23 6.91 -11.10
C MET A 38 9.58 5.43 -11.14
N SER A 39 10.65 5.10 -10.44
CA SER A 39 11.11 3.74 -10.22
C SER A 39 11.54 3.58 -8.76
N PHE A 40 11.37 2.41 -8.15
CA PHE A 40 11.67 2.19 -6.74
C PHE A 40 12.18 0.77 -6.47
N ILE A 41 12.83 0.57 -5.33
CA ILE A 41 13.24 -0.75 -4.83
C ILE A 41 12.35 -1.08 -3.62
N PRO A 42 11.69 -2.24 -3.58
CA PRO A 42 10.93 -2.67 -2.41
C PRO A 42 11.81 -2.73 -1.16
N SER A 43 11.28 -2.31 -0.02
CA SER A 43 12.07 -2.20 1.22
C SER A 43 12.23 -3.53 1.96
N GLY A 44 13.31 -3.61 2.74
CA GLY A 44 13.66 -4.74 3.59
C GLY A 44 14.14 -5.99 2.85
N ASP A 45 14.74 -6.94 3.57
CA ASP A 45 14.99 -8.30 3.04
C ASP A 45 13.71 -9.14 3.11
N ILE A 46 12.69 -8.66 2.39
CA ILE A 46 11.35 -9.25 2.33
C ILE A 46 11.11 -9.74 0.91
N VAL A 47 10.55 -10.94 0.77
CA VAL A 47 10.02 -11.40 -0.52
C VAL A 47 8.61 -10.85 -0.66
N TRP A 48 8.42 -9.97 -1.64
CA TRP A 48 7.16 -9.33 -1.95
C TRP A 48 6.49 -10.05 -3.11
N ASP A 49 5.20 -10.32 -2.97
CA ASP A 49 4.32 -10.70 -4.07
C ASP A 49 3.88 -9.43 -4.81
N ILE A 50 4.09 -9.39 -6.13
CA ILE A 50 3.63 -8.32 -7.01
C ILE A 50 2.16 -8.60 -7.35
N VAL A 51 1.25 -8.03 -6.56
CA VAL A 51 -0.20 -8.20 -6.75
C VAL A 51 -0.67 -7.45 -7.98
N LYS A 52 -0.06 -6.30 -8.26
CA LYS A 52 -0.40 -5.46 -9.40
C LYS A 52 0.80 -4.66 -9.85
N GLN A 53 1.07 -4.64 -11.15
CA GLN A 53 2.03 -3.71 -11.75
C GLN A 53 1.53 -3.32 -13.14
N HIS A 54 1.27 -2.04 -13.33
CA HIS A 54 0.93 -1.45 -14.63
C HIS A 54 1.47 -0.02 -14.71
N THR A 55 1.23 0.65 -15.83
CA THR A 55 1.83 1.96 -16.15
C THR A 55 1.75 2.97 -15.03
N TYR A 56 0.64 3.07 -14.30
CA TYR A 56 0.42 4.10 -13.28
C TYR A 56 0.37 3.59 -11.83
N GLN A 57 0.56 2.30 -11.57
CA GLN A 57 0.44 1.74 -10.22
C GLN A 57 1.25 0.46 -10.05
N ALA A 58 1.81 0.30 -8.86
CA ALA A 58 2.33 -0.95 -8.34
C ALA A 58 1.75 -1.22 -6.94
N ILE A 59 1.35 -2.47 -6.69
CA ILE A 59 0.91 -2.95 -5.38
C ILE A 59 1.72 -4.19 -5.04
N LEU A 60 2.47 -4.10 -3.95
CA LEU A 60 3.23 -5.21 -3.40
C LEU A 60 2.61 -5.67 -2.09
N PHE A 61 2.63 -6.97 -1.89
CA PHE A 61 2.06 -7.61 -0.72
C PHE A 61 3.08 -8.54 -0.07
N ASN A 62 3.12 -8.51 1.25
CA ASN A 62 3.77 -9.55 2.02
C ASN A 62 2.89 -9.88 3.22
N LYS A 63 2.74 -11.16 3.52
CA LYS A 63 2.02 -11.62 4.71
C LYS A 63 2.77 -12.75 5.35
N ASN A 64 2.97 -12.64 6.64
CA ASN A 64 3.33 -13.76 7.50
C ASN A 64 2.17 -14.05 8.46
N LYS A 65 2.38 -14.93 9.45
CA LYS A 65 1.32 -15.32 10.38
C LYS A 65 0.83 -14.13 11.25
N ASP A 66 1.73 -13.20 11.58
CA ASP A 66 1.51 -12.15 12.57
C ASP A 66 1.19 -10.80 11.93
N GLU A 67 1.66 -10.52 10.73
CA GLU A 67 1.50 -9.23 10.09
C GLU A 67 1.29 -9.31 8.58
N THR A 68 0.73 -8.23 8.05
CA THR A 68 0.53 -8.02 6.64
C THR A 68 1.07 -6.66 6.27
N LEU A 69 1.93 -6.62 5.27
CA LEU A 69 2.53 -5.43 4.72
C LEU A 69 2.01 -5.22 3.30
N ILE A 70 1.67 -3.98 2.97
CA ILE A 70 1.26 -3.60 1.63
C ILE A 70 1.99 -2.33 1.25
N THR A 71 2.71 -2.38 0.13
CA THR A 71 3.24 -1.19 -0.54
C THR A 71 2.30 -0.81 -1.67
N VAL A 72 1.80 0.42 -1.66
CA VAL A 72 1.02 1.01 -2.75
C VAL A 72 1.79 2.18 -3.30
N ILE A 73 2.00 2.16 -4.61
CA ILE A 73 2.69 3.21 -5.33
C ILE A 73 1.86 3.53 -6.56
N GLU A 74 1.46 4.79 -6.74
CA GLU A 74 0.66 5.21 -7.88
C GLU A 74 0.91 6.66 -8.30
N THR A 75 0.56 6.95 -9.55
CA THR A 75 0.51 8.32 -10.08
C THR A 75 -0.94 8.76 -10.26
N PHE A 76 -1.21 10.03 -10.02
CA PHE A 76 -2.54 10.62 -10.20
C PHE A 76 -2.43 12.03 -10.79
N ASN A 77 -3.46 12.48 -11.49
CA ASN A 77 -3.49 13.84 -12.02
C ASN A 77 -3.75 14.84 -10.89
N LEU A 78 -3.01 15.95 -10.90
CA LEU A 78 -3.24 17.12 -10.07
C LEU A 78 -4.01 18.16 -10.89
N SER A 79 -4.93 18.86 -10.22
CA SER A 79 -5.53 20.07 -10.79
C SER A 79 -4.45 21.15 -10.94
N GLU A 80 -4.58 22.01 -11.96
CA GLU A 80 -3.68 23.14 -12.19
C GLU A 80 -3.66 24.14 -11.02
N GLU A 81 -4.74 24.14 -10.22
CA GLU A 81 -4.84 24.96 -9.00
C GLU A 81 -3.92 24.45 -7.88
N ILE A 82 -3.48 23.19 -7.93
CA ILE A 82 -2.63 22.59 -6.89
C ILE A 82 -1.16 22.87 -7.20
N ASN A 83 -0.50 23.55 -6.27
CA ASN A 83 0.90 23.94 -6.37
C ASN A 83 1.61 23.76 -5.04
N LYS A 84 2.91 24.07 -5.00
CA LYS A 84 3.75 23.90 -3.81
C LYS A 84 3.19 24.56 -2.54
N GLU A 85 2.55 25.72 -2.68
CA GLU A 85 2.10 26.54 -1.55
C GLU A 85 0.86 25.94 -0.89
N ASN A 86 -0.06 25.39 -1.68
CA ASN A 86 -1.32 24.83 -1.18
C ASN A 86 -1.33 23.30 -1.05
N PHE A 87 -0.28 22.61 -1.50
CA PHE A 87 -0.23 21.14 -1.52
C PHE A 87 -0.47 20.49 -0.15
N LEU A 88 0.10 21.04 0.93
CA LEU A 88 -0.14 20.54 2.28
C LEU A 88 -1.61 20.62 2.68
N SER A 89 -2.27 21.74 2.38
CA SER A 89 -3.70 21.90 2.69
C SER A 89 -4.54 20.94 1.86
N PHE A 90 -4.23 20.81 0.57
CA PHE A 90 -4.88 19.87 -0.34
C PHE A 90 -4.85 18.43 0.19
N ILE A 91 -3.67 17.95 0.64
CA ILE A 91 -3.54 16.61 1.20
C ILE A 91 -4.28 16.48 2.54
N LYS A 92 -4.18 17.47 3.44
CA LYS A 92 -4.93 17.45 4.71
C LYS A 92 -6.44 17.38 4.49
N ASP A 93 -6.96 18.11 3.51
CA ASP A 93 -8.38 18.11 3.21
C ASP A 93 -8.83 16.83 2.50
N ARG A 94 -7.97 16.21 1.69
CA ARG A 94 -8.21 14.86 1.14
C ARG A 94 -8.35 13.82 2.25
N GLU A 95 -7.45 13.82 3.24
CA GLU A 95 -7.51 12.88 4.37
C GLU A 95 -8.74 13.11 5.24
N LYS A 96 -9.15 14.36 5.48
CA LYS A 96 -10.39 14.68 6.23
C LYS A 96 -11.66 14.19 5.54
N LYS A 97 -11.67 14.09 4.21
CA LYS A 97 -12.82 13.62 3.41
C LYS A 97 -12.99 12.10 3.46
N ALA A 98 -12.08 11.35 4.11
CA ALA A 98 -12.23 9.92 4.27
C ALA A 98 -13.57 9.56 4.96
N PRO A 99 -14.31 8.53 4.48
CA PRO A 99 -15.59 8.16 5.05
C PRO A 99 -15.50 7.78 6.54
N LYS A 100 -16.32 8.41 7.37
CA LYS A 100 -16.44 8.10 8.80
C LYS A 100 -17.33 6.86 9.02
N THR A 101 -16.79 5.69 8.68
CA THR A 101 -17.50 4.41 8.79
C THR A 101 -17.55 3.83 10.21
N GLY A 102 -16.83 4.42 11.16
CA GLY A 102 -16.62 3.85 12.50
C GLY A 102 -15.65 2.65 12.53
N ARG A 103 -15.15 2.20 11.36
CA ARG A 103 -14.20 1.10 11.26
C ARG A 103 -12.82 1.42 11.85
N TYR A 104 -12.37 2.66 11.68
CA TYR A 104 -11.05 3.09 12.11
C TYR A 104 -11.14 4.12 13.23
N GLU A 105 -10.37 3.91 14.29
CA GLU A 105 -10.17 4.87 15.36
C GLU A 105 -8.70 5.31 15.35
N ARG A 106 -8.45 6.61 15.11
CA ARG A 106 -7.10 7.15 14.98
C ARG A 106 -6.40 7.18 16.34
N ILE A 107 -5.17 6.65 16.40
CA ILE A 107 -4.31 6.70 17.58
C ILE A 107 -3.30 7.83 17.44
N THR A 108 -2.57 7.87 16.31
CA THR A 108 -1.62 8.93 15.99
C THR A 108 -1.73 9.34 14.53
N GLU A 109 -1.47 10.60 14.23
CA GLU A 109 -1.37 11.12 12.87
C GLU A 109 -0.34 12.24 12.80
N PHE A 110 0.45 12.22 11.74
CA PHE A 110 1.39 13.26 11.36
C PHE A 110 1.25 13.52 9.88
N ILE A 111 0.86 14.74 9.52
CA ILE A 111 0.77 15.21 8.12
C ILE A 111 1.50 16.54 8.02
N ASN A 112 2.68 16.54 7.43
CA ASN A 112 3.52 17.73 7.29
C ASN A 112 4.24 17.78 5.95
N SER A 113 4.61 19.00 5.56
CA SER A 113 5.47 19.22 4.38
C SER A 113 6.77 18.44 4.52
N TYR A 114 7.22 17.88 3.41
CA TYR A 114 8.41 17.07 3.31
C TYR A 114 9.10 17.40 1.99
N ASN A 115 10.40 17.64 2.00
CA ASN A 115 11.17 17.78 0.77
C ASN A 115 11.90 16.46 0.53
N HIS A 116 11.71 15.88 -0.65
CA HIS A 116 12.39 14.64 -1.01
C HIS A 116 12.93 14.70 -2.43
N LYS A 117 14.27 14.64 -2.56
CA LYS A 117 14.97 14.61 -3.85
C LYS A 117 14.49 15.71 -4.83
N GLY A 118 14.27 16.91 -4.31
CA GLY A 118 13.82 18.07 -5.08
C GLY A 118 12.30 18.14 -5.36
N ALA A 119 11.54 17.09 -5.02
CA ALA A 119 10.09 17.12 -5.12
C ALA A 119 9.45 17.83 -3.91
N THR A 120 8.35 18.54 -4.16
CA THR A 120 7.47 19.04 -3.09
C THR A 120 6.59 17.90 -2.62
N CYS A 121 6.73 17.49 -1.36
CA CYS A 121 5.99 16.39 -0.80
C CYS A 121 5.26 16.74 0.50
N VAL A 122 4.34 15.86 0.89
CA VAL A 122 3.65 15.84 2.17
C VAL A 122 3.79 14.43 2.72
N LYS A 123 4.42 14.29 3.89
CA LYS A 123 4.56 13.00 4.57
C LYS A 123 3.35 12.75 5.45
N HIS A 124 2.74 11.58 5.30
CA HIS A 124 1.60 11.10 6.08
C HIS A 124 2.01 9.82 6.83
N ILE A 125 2.10 9.92 8.15
CA ILE A 125 2.34 8.79 9.04
C ILE A 125 1.17 8.72 10.01
N ALA A 126 0.51 7.57 10.10
CA ALA A 126 -0.59 7.40 11.04
C ALA A 126 -0.66 5.97 11.58
N SER A 127 -1.27 5.84 12.76
CA SER A 127 -1.65 4.55 13.33
C SER A 127 -3.11 4.61 13.78
N SER A 128 -3.85 3.54 13.56
CA SER A 128 -5.28 3.44 13.87
C SER A 128 -5.62 2.03 14.38
N LYS A 129 -6.65 1.93 15.22
CA LYS A 129 -7.33 0.65 15.46
C LYS A 129 -8.23 0.38 14.25
N ASP A 130 -8.15 -0.82 13.67
CA ASP A 130 -9.05 -1.33 12.63
C ASP A 130 -9.99 -2.37 13.24
N TYR A 131 -11.27 -2.01 13.38
CA TYR A 131 -12.33 -2.88 13.88
C TYR A 131 -12.94 -3.78 12.80
N GLY A 132 -12.63 -3.54 11.52
CA GLY A 132 -13.15 -4.31 10.39
C GLY A 132 -12.37 -5.59 10.09
N ALA A 133 -11.17 -5.74 10.65
CA ALA A 133 -10.41 -6.98 10.62
C ALA A 133 -10.12 -7.40 12.06
N LYS A 134 -10.82 -8.43 12.53
CA LYS A 134 -10.59 -9.00 13.87
C LYS A 134 -9.55 -10.12 13.78
N ARG A 135 -8.59 -10.11 14.70
CA ARG A 135 -7.74 -11.26 15.03
C ARG A 135 -7.91 -11.54 16.50
N ASP A 136 -8.20 -12.80 16.85
CA ASP A 136 -8.43 -13.24 18.23
C ASP A 136 -9.49 -12.43 18.99
N GLY A 137 -10.54 -12.02 18.26
CA GLY A 137 -11.66 -11.26 18.83
C GLY A 137 -11.41 -9.78 19.08
N GLN A 138 -10.18 -9.28 18.86
CA GLN A 138 -9.80 -7.88 19.07
C GLN A 138 -9.59 -7.10 17.77
N TYR A 139 -9.46 -5.78 17.89
CA TYR A 139 -9.06 -4.90 16.79
C TYR A 139 -7.62 -5.20 16.34
N THR A 140 -7.30 -4.86 15.09
CA THR A 140 -5.93 -4.86 14.60
C THR A 140 -5.36 -3.45 14.62
N ILE A 141 -4.05 -3.32 14.71
CA ILE A 141 -3.34 -2.06 14.51
C ILE A 141 -3.06 -1.92 13.01
N PHE A 142 -3.52 -0.83 12.44
CA PHE A 142 -3.26 -0.41 11.08
C PHE A 142 -2.33 0.80 11.08
N GLU A 143 -1.16 0.66 10.49
CA GLU A 143 -0.15 1.70 10.40
C GLU A 143 0.11 2.06 8.94
N VAL A 144 0.35 3.34 8.68
CA VAL A 144 0.74 3.85 7.37
C VAL A 144 1.98 4.71 7.51
N TYR A 145 2.86 4.57 6.52
CA TYR A 145 4.02 5.41 6.31
C TYR A 145 4.05 5.76 4.83
N GLY A 146 3.66 6.98 4.49
CA GLY A 146 3.55 7.38 3.09
C GLY A 146 3.90 8.84 2.84
N VAL A 147 4.00 9.15 1.55
CA VAL A 147 4.16 10.50 1.03
C VAL A 147 3.27 10.70 -0.17
N TYR A 148 2.80 11.93 -0.30
CA TYR A 148 2.30 12.49 -1.53
C TYR A 148 3.36 13.44 -2.07
N CYS A 149 3.63 13.42 -3.37
CA CYS A 149 4.59 14.34 -3.98
C CYS A 149 4.02 14.94 -5.26
N ILE A 150 4.35 16.19 -5.54
CA ILE A 150 4.27 16.76 -6.88
C ILE A 150 5.48 16.27 -7.65
N HIS A 151 5.27 15.69 -8.83
CA HIS A 151 6.35 15.17 -9.65
C HIS A 151 7.29 16.34 -10.07
N PRO A 152 8.61 16.24 -9.85
CA PRO A 152 9.52 17.39 -9.95
C PRO A 152 9.65 17.97 -11.37
N ASN A 153 9.36 17.17 -12.39
CA ASN A 153 9.44 17.59 -13.80
C ASN A 153 8.06 17.73 -14.47
N ASN A 154 6.96 17.52 -13.73
CA ASN A 154 5.60 17.65 -14.27
C ASN A 154 4.62 17.97 -13.13
N ASN A 155 4.29 19.25 -12.97
CA ASN A 155 3.47 19.70 -11.85
C ASN A 155 2.00 19.23 -11.90
N ASN A 156 1.55 18.73 -13.06
CA ASN A 156 0.20 18.18 -13.22
C ASN A 156 0.11 16.71 -12.76
N ILE A 157 1.21 16.12 -12.30
CA ILE A 157 1.27 14.73 -11.84
C ILE A 157 1.62 14.68 -10.36
N GLY A 158 0.74 14.07 -9.59
CA GLY A 158 0.94 13.67 -8.22
C GLY A 158 1.42 12.23 -8.13
N LEU A 159 2.21 11.94 -7.11
CA LEU A 159 2.71 10.61 -6.77
C LEU A 159 2.22 10.28 -5.37
N PHE A 160 1.72 9.07 -5.18
CA PHE A 160 1.39 8.52 -3.87
C PHE A 160 2.24 7.29 -3.64
N ILE A 161 3.01 7.29 -2.55
CA ILE A 161 3.83 6.17 -2.11
C ILE A 161 3.47 5.88 -0.67
N GLN A 162 3.08 4.65 -0.37
CA GLN A 162 2.72 4.25 0.98
C GLN A 162 3.14 2.82 1.26
N LEU A 163 3.86 2.62 2.35
CA LEU A 163 3.92 1.33 3.04
C LEU A 163 2.85 1.33 4.13
N SER A 164 2.09 0.25 4.21
CA SER A 164 1.11 0.03 5.27
C SER A 164 1.30 -1.32 5.94
N ARG A 165 0.93 -1.39 7.21
CA ARG A 165 1.05 -2.59 8.04
C ARG A 165 -0.26 -2.85 8.76
N LYS A 166 -0.63 -4.12 8.85
CA LYS A 166 -1.73 -4.60 9.70
C LYS A 166 -1.24 -5.74 10.57
N ALA A 167 -1.44 -5.62 11.89
CA ALA A 167 -1.00 -6.63 12.86
C ALA A 167 -1.93 -6.67 14.10
N PRO A 168 -1.88 -7.73 14.94
CA PRO A 168 -2.47 -7.74 16.27
C PRO A 168 -2.02 -6.55 17.13
N PHE A 169 -2.83 -6.20 18.14
CA PHE A 169 -2.63 -4.99 18.95
C PHE A 169 -1.37 -5.02 19.83
N ASP A 170 -0.91 -6.21 20.19
CA ASP A 170 0.29 -6.47 20.98
C ASP A 170 1.56 -6.62 20.13
N GLN A 171 1.41 -6.88 18.82
CA GLN A 171 2.51 -7.07 17.88
C GLN A 171 3.11 -5.72 17.44
N LYS A 172 4.24 -5.35 18.05
CA LYS A 172 5.04 -4.19 17.64
C LYS A 172 6.04 -4.57 16.55
N ASN A 173 6.22 -3.70 15.57
CA ASN A 173 7.32 -3.81 14.60
C ASN A 173 8.15 -2.52 14.63
N GLN A 174 9.29 -2.58 15.34
CA GLN A 174 10.18 -1.44 15.48
C GLN A 174 10.81 -1.01 14.14
N LEU A 175 10.88 -1.93 13.17
CA LEU A 175 11.46 -1.68 11.86
C LEU A 175 10.47 -1.08 10.86
N PHE A 176 9.16 -1.02 11.16
CA PHE A 176 8.15 -0.54 10.22
C PHE A 176 8.45 0.88 9.70
N LYS A 177 8.85 1.79 10.58
CA LYS A 177 9.24 3.16 10.19
C LYS A 177 10.50 3.17 9.31
N GLN A 178 11.46 2.30 9.60
CA GLN A 178 12.67 2.17 8.79
C GLN A 178 12.32 1.61 7.40
N LEU A 179 11.51 0.56 7.31
CA LEU A 179 11.02 0.01 6.04
C LEU A 179 10.27 1.05 5.21
N GLY A 180 9.48 1.90 5.86
CA GLY A 180 8.81 3.02 5.20
C GLY A 180 9.81 4.03 4.66
N GLN A 181 10.80 4.43 5.46
CA GLN A 181 11.84 5.37 5.05
C GLN A 181 12.74 4.81 3.93
N ASP A 182 13.17 3.55 4.02
CA ASP A 182 13.95 2.85 2.99
C ASP A 182 13.22 2.81 1.64
N LEU A 183 11.90 2.57 1.68
CA LEU A 183 11.07 2.62 0.47
C LEU A 183 11.08 4.02 -0.15
N LEU A 184 10.95 5.08 0.67
CA LEU A 184 11.00 6.44 0.15
C LEU A 184 12.37 6.76 -0.44
N ASP A 185 13.44 6.40 0.28
CA ASP A 185 14.80 6.69 -0.14
C ASP A 185 15.22 5.91 -1.39
N SER A 186 14.53 4.82 -1.73
CA SER A 186 14.75 4.10 -2.99
C SER A 186 14.10 4.75 -4.22
N ILE A 187 13.19 5.71 -4.04
CA ILE A 187 12.46 6.35 -5.15
C ILE A 187 13.44 7.11 -6.04
N VAL A 188 13.36 6.86 -7.34
CA VAL A 188 14.04 7.65 -8.37
C VAL A 188 12.97 8.20 -9.30
N PHE A 189 12.82 9.52 -9.33
CA PHE A 189 11.95 10.20 -10.30
C PHE A 189 12.47 10.00 -11.72
N LYS A 190 11.56 9.70 -12.64
CA LYS A 190 11.85 9.48 -14.06
C LYS A 190 11.00 10.43 -14.90
N SER A 191 11.33 10.59 -16.18
CA SER A 191 10.45 11.34 -17.07
C SER A 191 9.08 10.67 -17.11
N TYR A 192 8.02 11.45 -16.93
CA TYR A 192 6.66 10.99 -17.15
C TYR A 192 6.41 10.98 -18.67
N LYS A 193 6.63 9.82 -19.30
CA LYS A 193 6.32 9.58 -20.71
C LYS A 193 5.21 8.53 -20.75
N ILE A 194 4.11 8.86 -21.40
CA ILE A 194 2.99 7.94 -21.70
C ILE A 194 3.32 7.23 -23.01
#